data_AF-A0A9N8K9Q6-F1
#
_entry.id   AF-A0A9N8K9Q6-F1
#
_cell.length_a   1.000
_cell.length_b   1.000
_cell.length_c   1.000
_cell.angle_alpha   90.00
_cell.angle_beta   90.00
_cell.angle_gamma   90.00
#
_symmetry.space_group_name_H-M   'P 1'
#
loop_
_entity.id
_entity.type
_entity.pdbx_description
1 polymer ?
#
loop_
_entity_poly.entity_id
_entity_poly.type
_entity_poly.pdbx_seq_one_letter_code
_entity_poly.pdbx_strand_id
1 'polypeptide(L)'
;IPATTHASPSPDGHYIAGLTPDHLYVYYTATLTIASSFPLDNSNVPTTRSAETPAIHWTPCSLSIILQTSSYVSLYSLANTASRVRIANGSASLGRIASVDVFGDNVFVVWEFGRVGIFEVSRGRVTEVGELKTGIGSLKSAWGVRRVKGRAEATDVLSLILASSTTPFTTINVPTTDAQSLAWSPSGKWLSILDTPLSAPNSALHICTADGNFYRSYPPTGSVPTEETYALGPLRQEWGSKHLALANADGSITLLSTTTFSPVCTFEPWTMAEDDISAVYREQVSGKGDRNWTYLGNGDDTTSQLLASYSPAIEMKFDAAGKYVAFRLEAFPESVVVWKIPSSKPIFASTSHDTERELENNEDQNTSILVLHHHTTVKKLQWHPTISGLLLSHTEDNQVYLSSTTGETNAPLHLSHPFSTHAASSSTSSTPPTDLLSVHWVASTILITTKKRGWVIAYPFGAPSAPSSPVQPKSSAGTDGKEDHDGQEEVSEDSLYDILSGRTPLPAPRISDDYLPEDSEVEGEGEGDRDELNDTFRGKGTAGTIGSFEY
;
A
#
# COMPACT_ATOMS: atom_id res chain seq x y z
N ILE A 1 -12.62 -0.50 -18.92
CA ILE A 1 -11.92 0.42 -17.98
C ILE A 1 -10.67 0.90 -18.70
N PRO A 2 -10.37 2.21 -18.72
CA PRO A 2 -9.10 2.73 -19.24
C PRO A 2 -7.92 1.95 -18.64
N ALA A 3 -6.84 1.75 -19.39
CA ALA A 3 -5.63 1.10 -18.89
C ALA A 3 -4.91 2.05 -17.91
N THR A 4 -5.40 2.15 -16.68
CA THR A 4 -4.77 2.92 -15.61
C THR A 4 -3.67 2.11 -14.95
N THR A 5 -2.47 2.66 -14.86
CA THR A 5 -1.34 2.18 -14.06
C THR A 5 -1.39 2.82 -12.68
N HIS A 6 -1.03 2.10 -11.62
CA HIS A 6 -1.19 2.57 -10.23
C HIS A 6 -2.66 2.78 -9.83
N ALA A 7 -3.10 2.14 -8.75
CA ALA A 7 -4.40 2.39 -8.17
C ALA A 7 -4.34 2.42 -6.65
N SER A 8 -5.25 3.18 -6.06
CA SER A 8 -5.32 3.36 -4.61
C SER A 8 -6.79 3.41 -4.20
N PRO A 9 -7.23 2.60 -3.22
CA PRO A 9 -8.60 2.63 -2.75
C PRO A 9 -8.81 3.78 -1.77
N SER A 10 -10.01 4.35 -1.76
CA SER A 10 -10.39 5.35 -0.78
C SER A 10 -10.51 4.73 0.63
N PRO A 11 -10.30 5.50 1.71
CA PRO A 11 -10.39 5.01 3.09
C PRO A 11 -11.72 4.32 3.45
N ASP A 12 -12.83 4.82 2.91
CA ASP A 12 -14.17 4.23 3.05
C ASP A 12 -14.45 3.04 2.09
N GLY A 13 -13.54 2.75 1.16
CA GLY A 13 -13.65 1.69 0.17
C GLY A 13 -14.67 1.93 -0.94
N HIS A 14 -15.33 3.10 -0.99
CA HIS A 14 -16.35 3.40 -2.00
C HIS A 14 -15.77 3.78 -3.36
N TYR A 15 -14.53 4.25 -3.39
CA TYR A 15 -13.86 4.70 -4.60
C TYR A 15 -12.50 4.03 -4.81
N ILE A 16 -12.08 3.97 -6.07
CA ILE A 16 -10.73 3.61 -6.47
C ILE A 16 -10.20 4.70 -7.39
N ALA A 17 -9.05 5.27 -7.04
CA ALA A 17 -8.34 6.20 -7.90
C ALA A 17 -7.36 5.41 -8.76
N GLY A 18 -7.29 5.69 -10.05
CA GLY A 18 -6.36 5.08 -11.00
C GLY A 18 -5.73 6.12 -11.91
N LEU A 19 -4.43 5.98 -12.19
CA LEU A 19 -3.69 6.95 -12.99
C LEU A 19 -3.49 6.43 -14.42
N THR A 20 -3.63 7.28 -15.43
CA THR A 20 -3.03 7.08 -16.75
C THR A 20 -1.98 8.17 -16.98
N PRO A 21 -1.17 8.10 -18.04
CA PRO A 21 -0.24 9.18 -18.37
C PRO A 21 -0.92 10.56 -18.45
N ASP A 22 -2.16 10.61 -18.94
CA ASP A 22 -2.86 11.87 -19.24
C ASP A 22 -4.02 12.17 -18.29
N HIS A 23 -4.47 11.23 -17.46
CA HIS A 23 -5.68 11.39 -16.63
C HIS A 23 -5.57 10.70 -15.28
N LEU A 24 -6.16 11.32 -14.26
CA LEU A 24 -6.53 10.66 -13.02
C LEU A 24 -8.02 10.31 -13.08
N TYR A 25 -8.33 9.02 -13.01
CA TYR A 25 -9.69 8.51 -12.98
C TYR A 25 -10.08 8.09 -11.58
N VAL A 26 -11.35 8.29 -11.23
CA VAL A 26 -11.95 7.83 -9.99
C VAL A 26 -13.12 6.95 -10.35
N TYR A 27 -13.12 5.73 -9.84
CA TYR A 27 -14.13 4.71 -10.10
C TYR A 27 -14.94 4.45 -8.83
N TYR A 28 -16.23 4.17 -8.98
CA TYR A 28 -16.99 3.53 -7.90
C TYR A 28 -16.53 2.09 -7.74
N THR A 29 -16.16 1.66 -6.54
CA THR A 29 -15.69 0.29 -6.28
C THR A 29 -16.75 -0.76 -6.63
N ALA A 30 -18.02 -0.48 -6.34
CA ALA A 30 -19.12 -1.45 -6.51
C ALA A 30 -19.47 -1.73 -7.97
N THR A 31 -19.39 -0.73 -8.84
CA THR A 31 -19.83 -0.82 -10.26
C THR A 31 -18.68 -0.72 -11.26
N LEU A 32 -17.51 -0.29 -10.80
CA LEU A 32 -16.34 0.06 -11.62
C LEU A 32 -16.62 1.12 -12.71
N THR A 33 -17.69 1.89 -12.55
CA THR A 33 -18.01 3.02 -13.42
C THR A 33 -17.22 4.26 -12.98
N ILE A 34 -16.90 5.13 -13.94
CA ILE A 34 -16.16 6.37 -13.67
C ILE A 34 -17.06 7.32 -12.88
N ALA A 35 -16.65 7.65 -11.66
CA ALA A 35 -17.26 8.69 -10.82
C ALA A 35 -16.76 10.09 -11.20
N SER A 36 -15.47 10.21 -11.51
CA SER A 36 -14.84 11.48 -11.90
C SER A 36 -13.58 11.24 -12.74
N SER A 37 -13.24 12.21 -13.58
CA SER A 37 -11.99 12.23 -14.34
C SER A 37 -11.34 13.60 -14.29
N PHE A 38 -10.02 13.60 -14.13
CA PHE A 38 -9.21 14.81 -14.06
C PHE A 38 -8.10 14.70 -15.11
N PRO A 39 -8.08 15.54 -16.14
CA PRO A 39 -6.97 15.56 -17.09
C PRO A 39 -5.71 16.09 -16.40
N LEU A 40 -4.59 15.46 -16.70
CA LEU A 40 -3.26 15.81 -16.22
C LEU A 40 -2.57 16.64 -17.30
N ASP A 41 -1.86 17.68 -16.87
CA ASP A 41 -1.11 18.50 -17.80
C ASP A 41 0.20 17.78 -18.20
N ASN A 42 0.28 17.35 -19.46
CA ASN A 42 1.43 16.66 -20.04
C ASN A 42 2.73 17.48 -20.08
N SER A 43 2.72 18.75 -19.64
CA SER A 43 3.89 19.63 -19.68
C SER A 43 5.01 19.23 -18.72
N ASN A 44 4.79 18.21 -17.87
CA ASN A 44 5.79 17.70 -16.93
C ASN A 44 5.86 16.16 -16.95
N VAL A 45 5.85 15.57 -18.15
CA VAL A 45 6.40 14.20 -18.33
C VAL A 45 7.72 14.15 -17.55
N PRO A 46 7.96 13.13 -16.70
CA PRO A 46 9.19 13.03 -15.94
C PRO A 46 10.35 13.21 -16.92
N THR A 47 11.02 14.36 -16.88
CA THR A 47 12.29 14.51 -17.59
C THR A 47 13.13 13.32 -17.17
N THR A 48 13.81 12.71 -18.13
CA THR A 48 14.52 11.42 -18.09
C THR A 48 15.45 11.15 -16.90
N ARG A 49 15.54 12.06 -15.92
CA ARG A 49 16.17 11.93 -14.61
C ARG A 49 15.26 11.53 -13.44
N SER A 50 13.92 11.56 -13.53
CA SER A 50 13.05 11.17 -12.40
C SER A 50 12.37 9.82 -12.65
N ALA A 51 13.06 8.73 -12.30
CA ALA A 51 12.60 7.35 -12.46
C ALA A 51 11.59 6.87 -11.39
N GLU A 52 11.16 7.73 -10.48
CA GLU A 52 10.23 7.36 -9.40
C GLU A 52 8.76 7.46 -9.84
N THR A 53 8.01 6.43 -9.46
CA THR A 53 6.58 6.29 -9.76
C THR A 53 5.74 7.27 -8.95
N PRO A 54 4.74 7.93 -9.55
CA PRO A 54 3.82 8.78 -8.80
C PRO A 54 3.08 7.99 -7.73
N ALA A 55 2.78 8.65 -6.61
CA ALA A 55 2.01 8.09 -5.50
C ALA A 55 0.63 8.77 -5.42
N ILE A 56 -0.40 7.97 -5.15
CA ILE A 56 -1.78 8.43 -4.97
C ILE A 56 -2.14 8.25 -3.50
N HIS A 57 -2.49 9.36 -2.84
CA HIS A 57 -2.99 9.36 -1.47
C HIS A 57 -4.42 9.88 -1.44
N TRP A 58 -5.24 9.32 -0.56
CA TRP A 58 -6.58 9.80 -0.32
C TRP A 58 -6.62 10.62 0.96
N THR A 59 -7.41 11.69 0.96
CA THR A 59 -7.73 12.36 2.23
C THR A 59 -8.56 11.43 3.11
N PRO A 60 -8.47 11.52 4.45
CA PRO A 60 -9.20 10.65 5.38
C PRO A 60 -10.73 10.59 5.17
N CYS A 61 -11.32 11.65 4.61
CA CYS A 61 -12.75 11.72 4.29
C CYS A 61 -13.14 11.11 2.93
N SER A 62 -12.22 10.53 2.18
CA SER A 62 -12.46 9.96 0.83
C SER A 62 -12.94 10.95 -0.25
N LEU A 63 -12.97 12.26 0.02
CA LEU A 63 -13.53 13.26 -0.92
C LEU A 63 -12.48 13.98 -1.77
N SER A 64 -11.19 13.82 -1.47
CA SER A 64 -10.11 14.42 -2.23
C SER A 64 -8.95 13.46 -2.41
N ILE A 65 -8.23 13.64 -3.51
CA ILE A 65 -7.10 12.82 -3.92
C ILE A 65 -5.88 13.70 -4.06
N ILE A 66 -4.76 13.22 -3.54
CA ILE A 66 -3.45 13.83 -3.62
C ILE A 66 -2.62 13.01 -4.60
N LEU A 67 -2.14 13.67 -5.66
CA LEU A 67 -1.13 13.10 -6.55
C LEU A 67 0.23 13.65 -6.15
N GLN A 68 1.08 12.80 -5.58
CA GLN A 68 2.45 13.13 -5.25
C GLN A 68 3.38 12.65 -6.37
N THR A 69 4.23 13.54 -6.83
CA THR A 69 5.40 13.21 -7.64
C THR A 69 6.66 13.72 -6.94
N SER A 70 7.83 13.40 -7.47
CA SER A 70 9.11 13.94 -6.97
C SER A 70 9.23 15.46 -7.13
N SER A 71 8.39 16.09 -7.98
CA SER A 71 8.54 17.48 -8.43
C SER A 71 7.31 18.38 -8.20
N TYR A 72 6.16 17.81 -7.84
CA TYR A 72 4.96 18.55 -7.46
C TYR A 72 3.97 17.67 -6.71
N VAL A 73 3.05 18.34 -6.00
CA VAL A 73 1.85 17.76 -5.40
C VAL A 73 0.64 18.40 -6.07
N SER A 74 -0.35 17.60 -6.48
CA SER A 74 -1.64 18.12 -6.96
C SER A 74 -2.78 17.60 -6.10
N LEU A 75 -3.72 18.47 -5.78
CA LEU A 75 -4.94 18.14 -5.04
C LEU A 75 -6.15 18.18 -5.99
N TYR A 76 -6.93 17.09 -5.98
CA TYR A 76 -8.15 16.93 -6.78
C TYR A 76 -9.32 16.69 -5.85
N SER A 77 -10.36 17.53 -5.93
CA SER A 77 -11.58 17.39 -5.14
C SER A 77 -12.68 16.71 -5.95
N LEU A 78 -13.34 15.71 -5.36
CA LEU A 78 -14.54 15.10 -5.94
C LEU A 78 -15.76 16.02 -5.85
N ALA A 79 -15.82 16.87 -4.81
CA ALA A 79 -16.91 17.82 -4.62
C ALA A 79 -16.82 19.02 -5.57
N ASN A 80 -15.60 19.43 -5.93
CA ASN A 80 -15.36 20.51 -6.86
C ASN A 80 -14.30 20.11 -7.89
N THR A 81 -14.76 19.50 -8.98
CA THR A 81 -13.89 18.98 -10.05
C THR A 81 -13.20 20.06 -10.87
N ALA A 82 -13.68 21.30 -10.79
CA ALA A 82 -13.04 22.45 -11.43
C ALA A 82 -11.86 23.00 -10.62
N SER A 83 -11.84 22.78 -9.30
CA SER A 83 -10.75 23.23 -8.43
C SER A 83 -9.52 22.36 -8.64
N ARG A 84 -8.40 22.99 -8.99
CA ARG A 84 -7.09 22.35 -9.09
C ARG A 84 -6.09 23.13 -8.29
N VAL A 85 -5.52 22.48 -7.29
CA VAL A 85 -4.44 23.05 -6.48
C VAL A 85 -3.18 22.29 -6.82
N ARG A 86 -2.13 23.03 -7.17
CA ARG A 86 -0.81 22.46 -7.47
C ARG A 86 0.26 23.14 -6.65
N ILE A 87 1.02 22.35 -5.93
CA ILE A 87 2.18 22.77 -5.14
C ILE A 87 3.42 22.30 -5.91
N ALA A 88 4.18 23.22 -6.47
CA ALA A 88 5.45 22.91 -7.12
C ALA A 88 6.55 22.63 -6.06
N ASN A 89 7.55 21.81 -6.40
CA ASN A 89 8.68 21.45 -5.53
C ASN A 89 9.61 22.62 -5.12
N GLY A 90 9.24 23.87 -5.44
CA GLY A 90 10.03 25.05 -5.08
C GLY A 90 11.43 25.04 -5.67
N SER A 91 12.41 25.56 -4.92
CA SER A 91 13.82 25.64 -5.34
C SER A 91 14.54 24.29 -5.27
N ALA A 92 15.46 24.04 -6.20
CA ALA A 92 16.25 22.80 -6.27
C ALA A 92 17.00 22.43 -4.97
N SER A 93 17.31 23.41 -4.10
CA SER A 93 17.99 23.18 -2.82
C SER A 93 17.15 22.42 -1.78
N LEU A 94 15.84 22.27 -1.99
CA LEU A 94 14.98 21.49 -1.11
C LEU A 94 15.10 19.97 -1.36
N GLY A 95 15.63 19.57 -2.52
CA GLY A 95 15.61 18.16 -2.95
C GLY A 95 14.26 17.75 -3.52
N ARG A 96 13.98 16.45 -3.55
CA ARG A 96 12.70 15.91 -4.04
C ARG A 96 11.63 15.93 -2.96
N ILE A 97 10.37 15.90 -3.36
CA ILE A 97 9.25 15.68 -2.44
C ILE A 97 9.29 14.22 -1.97
N ALA A 98 9.57 14.02 -0.67
CA ALA A 98 9.71 12.71 -0.06
C ALA A 98 8.37 12.15 0.42
N SER A 99 7.56 12.96 1.09
CA SER A 99 6.20 12.57 1.50
C SER A 99 5.26 13.77 1.55
N VAL A 100 3.97 13.44 1.50
CA VAL A 100 2.87 14.38 1.60
C VAL A 100 1.84 13.80 2.55
N ASP A 101 1.24 14.66 3.37
CA ASP A 101 0.10 14.31 4.20
C ASP A 101 -0.92 15.46 4.20
N VAL A 102 -2.16 15.17 4.56
CA VAL A 102 -3.24 16.17 4.67
C VAL A 102 -3.84 16.12 6.05
N PHE A 103 -3.91 17.30 6.67
CA PHE A 103 -4.47 17.46 8.00
C PHE A 103 -5.38 18.68 8.04
N GLY A 104 -6.68 18.44 8.19
CA GLY A 104 -7.70 19.47 7.97
C GLY A 104 -7.66 19.98 6.52
N ASP A 105 -7.56 21.30 6.37
CA ASP A 105 -7.48 21.97 5.05
C ASP A 105 -6.04 22.22 4.58
N ASN A 106 -5.05 21.79 5.38
CA ASN A 106 -3.64 22.04 5.13
C ASN A 106 -2.95 20.82 4.53
N VAL A 107 -2.05 21.07 3.57
CA VAL A 107 -1.20 20.05 2.95
C VAL A 107 0.20 20.17 3.53
N PHE A 108 0.70 19.08 4.08
CA PHE A 108 2.05 18.97 4.63
C PHE A 108 2.94 18.34 3.57
N VAL A 109 4.05 18.99 3.26
CA VAL A 109 5.04 18.48 2.31
C VAL A 109 6.37 18.34 3.02
N VAL A 110 6.93 17.13 2.95
CA VAL A 110 8.27 16.81 3.46
C VAL A 110 9.19 16.56 2.29
N TRP A 111 10.35 17.20 2.31
CA TRP A 111 11.38 17.01 1.29
C TRP A 111 12.45 16.00 1.71
N GLU A 112 13.23 15.51 0.75
CA GLU A 112 14.27 14.47 0.91
C GLU A 112 15.30 14.78 2.00
N PHE A 113 15.55 16.07 2.27
CA PHE A 113 16.47 16.53 3.31
C PHE A 113 15.78 16.93 4.62
N GLY A 114 14.52 16.50 4.83
CA GLY A 114 13.78 16.66 6.08
C GLY A 114 13.06 17.99 6.25
N ARG A 115 13.23 18.95 5.34
CA ARG A 115 12.45 20.21 5.42
C ARG A 115 10.96 19.93 5.34
N VAL A 116 10.17 20.72 6.09
CA VAL A 116 8.71 20.60 6.14
C VAL A 116 8.04 21.94 5.88
N GLY A 117 7.08 21.91 4.97
CA GLY A 117 6.24 23.05 4.60
C GLY A 117 4.77 22.71 4.81
N ILE A 118 4.07 23.62 5.48
CA ILE A 118 2.61 23.56 5.64
C ILE A 118 2.00 24.53 4.64
N PHE A 119 1.23 23.99 3.69
CA PHE A 119 0.53 24.75 2.67
C PHE A 119 -0.93 24.93 3.07
N GLU A 120 -1.30 26.18 3.34
CA GLU A 120 -2.68 26.60 3.55
C GLU A 120 -3.33 26.81 2.19
N VAL A 121 -3.99 25.77 1.69
CA VAL A 121 -4.52 25.68 0.33
C VAL A 121 -5.51 26.82 0.03
N SER A 122 -6.36 27.16 1.01
CA SER A 122 -7.37 28.21 0.87
C SER A 122 -6.77 29.61 0.68
N ARG A 123 -5.58 29.86 1.24
CA ARG A 123 -4.89 31.16 1.18
C ARG A 123 -3.69 31.19 0.24
N GLY A 124 -3.27 30.04 -0.29
CA GLY A 124 -2.05 29.93 -1.08
C GLY A 124 -0.78 30.28 -0.30
N ARG A 125 -0.78 30.11 1.02
CA ARG A 125 0.37 30.44 1.89
C ARG A 125 1.14 29.19 2.26
N VAL A 126 2.46 29.32 2.33
CA VAL A 126 3.35 28.29 2.85
C VAL A 126 4.03 28.77 4.13
N THR A 127 4.08 27.92 5.15
CA THR A 127 4.88 28.14 6.35
C THR A 127 5.89 27.01 6.50
N GLU A 128 7.17 27.34 6.54
CA GLU A 128 8.24 26.38 6.82
C GLU A 128 8.34 26.17 8.34
N VAL A 129 8.26 24.92 8.79
CA VAL A 129 8.26 24.60 10.23
C VAL A 129 9.63 24.17 10.73
N GLY A 130 10.47 23.65 9.83
CA GLY A 130 11.86 23.28 10.08
C GLY A 130 12.27 21.97 9.45
N GLU A 131 13.35 21.37 9.97
CA GLU A 131 13.93 20.11 9.49
C GLU A 131 13.58 18.95 10.43
N LEU A 132 12.91 17.93 9.89
CA LEU A 132 12.77 16.61 10.51
C LEU A 132 14.09 15.87 10.48
N LYS A 133 14.29 15.01 11.47
CA LYS A 133 15.40 14.09 11.54
C LYS A 133 15.25 13.03 10.46
N THR A 134 16.25 12.96 9.59
CA THR A 134 16.35 11.99 8.51
C THR A 134 16.69 10.61 9.06
N GLY A 135 16.06 9.55 8.58
CA GLY A 135 16.38 8.15 8.96
C GLY A 135 15.35 7.43 9.84
N ILE A 136 14.45 8.14 10.52
CA ILE A 136 13.47 7.59 11.48
C ILE A 136 12.18 7.07 10.80
N GLY A 137 12.20 6.81 9.49
CA GLY A 137 10.94 6.72 8.72
C GLY A 137 10.11 8.02 8.72
N SER A 138 10.53 9.06 9.46
CA SER A 138 9.93 10.40 9.51
C SER A 138 9.95 11.14 8.17
N LEU A 139 10.70 10.67 7.17
CA LEU A 139 10.59 11.23 5.82
C LEU A 139 9.41 10.63 5.03
N LYS A 140 8.87 9.48 5.47
CA LYS A 140 7.68 8.84 4.88
C LYS A 140 6.38 9.36 5.51
N SER A 141 6.48 10.21 6.53
CA SER A 141 5.34 10.70 7.27
C SER A 141 5.49 12.19 7.54
N ALA A 142 4.43 12.98 7.45
CA ALA A 142 4.50 14.42 7.73
C ALA A 142 4.76 14.77 9.21
N TRP A 143 4.75 13.77 10.09
CA TRP A 143 5.05 13.90 11.52
C TRP A 143 6.38 13.23 11.87
N GLY A 144 7.19 13.87 12.73
CA GLY A 144 8.51 13.37 13.06
C GLY A 144 9.24 14.13 14.18
N VAL A 145 10.36 13.56 14.63
CA VAL A 145 11.32 14.22 15.54
C VAL A 145 12.16 15.22 14.74
N ARG A 146 12.48 16.37 15.32
CA ARG A 146 13.38 17.39 14.76
C ARG A 146 14.72 17.36 15.46
N ARG A 147 15.77 17.73 14.72
CA ARG A 147 17.11 17.97 15.29
C ARG A 147 17.34 19.47 15.44
N VAL A 148 17.77 19.92 16.61
CA VAL A 148 18.17 21.32 16.82
C VAL A 148 19.67 21.48 16.57
N LYS A 149 20.04 22.28 15.56
CA LYS A 149 21.44 22.68 15.32
C LYS A 149 21.77 23.87 16.25
N GLY A 150 22.80 23.76 17.09
CA GLY A 150 23.34 24.91 17.84
C GLY A 150 23.63 24.71 19.33
N ARG A 151 23.40 23.52 19.90
CA ARG A 151 23.92 23.15 21.23
C ARG A 151 25.07 22.15 21.06
N ALA A 152 26.01 22.15 22.01
CA ALA A 152 27.19 21.28 22.01
C ALA A 152 26.84 19.77 22.03
N GLU A 153 25.57 19.44 22.31
CA GLU A 153 25.00 18.10 22.24
C GLU A 153 23.80 18.13 21.28
N ALA A 154 23.80 17.23 20.29
CA ALA A 154 22.68 17.09 19.37
C ALA A 154 21.51 16.40 20.10
N THR A 155 20.58 17.19 20.65
CA THR A 155 19.40 16.67 21.36
C THR A 155 18.22 16.48 20.41
N ASP A 156 17.50 15.38 20.58
CA ASP A 156 16.25 15.13 19.87
C ASP A 156 15.09 15.95 20.45
N VAL A 157 14.29 16.55 19.56
CA VAL A 157 13.17 17.41 19.93
C VAL A 157 11.91 16.99 19.20
N LEU A 158 10.83 16.75 19.93
CA LEU A 158 9.52 16.48 19.36
C LEU A 158 8.71 17.78 19.30
N SER A 159 8.30 18.18 18.10
CA SER A 159 7.36 19.29 17.88
C SER A 159 6.01 18.73 17.43
N LEU A 160 4.94 19.08 18.13
CA LEU A 160 3.58 18.73 17.71
C LEU A 160 2.87 19.98 17.18
N ILE A 161 2.17 19.82 16.06
CA ILE A 161 1.53 20.91 15.32
C ILE A 161 0.05 20.56 15.16
N LEU A 162 -0.84 21.51 15.47
CA LEU A 162 -2.28 21.33 15.28
C LEU A 162 -2.69 21.63 13.85
N ALA A 163 -3.79 21.03 13.36
CA ALA A 163 -4.28 21.24 12.00
C ALA A 163 -4.52 22.72 11.69
N SER A 164 -5.04 23.45 12.67
CA SER A 164 -5.38 24.86 12.57
C SER A 164 -4.20 25.82 12.71
N SER A 165 -2.99 25.30 12.97
CA SER A 165 -1.82 26.11 13.32
C SER A 165 -0.62 25.73 12.46
N THR A 166 0.12 26.74 12.01
CA THR A 166 1.41 26.52 11.34
C THR A 166 2.59 26.57 12.30
N THR A 167 2.37 26.98 13.54
CA THR A 167 3.35 26.95 14.62
C THR A 167 3.14 25.73 15.51
N PRO A 168 4.21 25.07 15.98
CA PRO A 168 4.08 24.00 16.96
C PRO A 168 3.32 24.48 18.20
N PHE A 169 2.32 23.72 18.64
CA PHE A 169 1.61 24.02 19.89
C PHE A 169 2.41 23.55 21.10
N THR A 170 3.19 22.47 20.93
CA THR A 170 4.15 22.01 21.93
C THR A 170 5.48 21.66 21.26
N THR A 171 6.56 21.83 22.00
CA THR A 171 7.89 21.38 21.60
C THR A 171 8.62 20.93 22.86
N ILE A 172 8.99 19.65 22.88
CA ILE A 172 9.59 18.99 24.05
C ILE A 172 10.93 18.39 23.67
N ASN A 173 11.88 18.41 24.61
CA ASN A 173 13.07 17.58 24.51
C ASN A 173 12.68 16.16 24.88
N VAL A 174 13.01 15.20 24.02
CA VAL A 174 12.75 13.79 24.30
C VAL A 174 13.98 13.17 24.97
N PRO A 175 13.82 12.29 25.97
CA PRO A 175 14.93 11.70 26.71
C PRO A 175 15.59 10.56 25.92
N THR A 176 15.87 10.77 24.62
CA THR A 176 16.48 9.78 23.72
C THR A 176 17.94 10.13 23.44
N THR A 177 18.76 9.09 23.25
CA THR A 177 20.13 9.25 22.72
C THR A 177 20.08 9.52 21.21
N ASP A 178 19.31 8.72 20.48
CA ASP A 178 19.09 8.85 19.05
C ASP A 178 17.77 8.14 18.67
N ALA A 179 16.66 8.87 18.76
CA ALA A 179 15.33 8.37 18.39
C ALA A 179 15.36 7.71 17.01
N GLN A 180 14.80 6.50 16.87
CA GLN A 180 14.82 5.66 15.67
C GLN A 180 13.44 5.46 15.05
N SER A 181 12.37 5.43 15.85
CA SER A 181 11.00 5.32 15.32
C SER A 181 9.98 6.06 16.17
N LEU A 182 8.93 6.55 15.52
CA LEU A 182 7.76 7.14 16.16
C LEU A 182 6.51 6.39 15.71
N ALA A 183 5.56 6.18 16.62
CA ALA A 183 4.28 5.60 16.27
C ALA A 183 3.17 6.12 17.16
N TRP A 184 2.05 6.50 16.54
CA TRP A 184 0.82 6.84 17.25
C TRP A 184 0.02 5.59 17.60
N SER A 185 -0.55 5.56 18.80
CA SER A 185 -1.59 4.59 19.13
C SER A 185 -2.80 4.76 18.19
N PRO A 186 -3.52 3.68 17.86
CA PRO A 186 -4.74 3.75 17.03
C PRO A 186 -5.81 4.69 17.59
N SER A 187 -5.81 4.90 18.91
CA SER A 187 -6.71 5.83 19.59
C SER A 187 -6.33 7.31 19.48
N GLY A 188 -5.13 7.61 18.97
CA GLY A 188 -4.56 8.97 18.94
C GLY A 188 -4.19 9.57 20.30
N LYS A 189 -4.35 8.81 21.40
CA LYS A 189 -4.11 9.32 22.77
C LYS A 189 -2.65 9.26 23.21
N TRP A 190 -1.91 8.31 22.64
CA TRP A 190 -0.52 8.03 23.00
C TRP A 190 0.38 8.07 21.78
N LEU A 191 1.60 8.55 22.01
CA LEU A 191 2.71 8.54 21.08
C LEU A 191 3.86 7.77 21.72
N SER A 192 4.43 6.82 20.99
CA SER A 192 5.63 6.11 21.41
C SER A 192 6.84 6.51 20.56
N ILE A 193 7.98 6.61 21.23
CA ILE A 193 9.28 6.98 20.67
C ILE A 193 10.24 5.85 21.01
N LEU A 194 10.71 5.14 19.99
CA LEU A 194 11.74 4.12 20.15
C LEU A 194 13.11 4.79 19.99
N ASP A 195 13.97 4.61 20.97
CA ASP A 195 15.35 5.09 20.96
C ASP A 195 16.27 4.11 20.20
N THR A 196 17.55 4.46 20.07
CA THR A 196 18.56 3.54 19.55
C THR A 196 18.62 2.26 20.39
N PRO A 197 18.76 1.08 19.75
CA PRO A 197 18.95 -0.19 20.46
C PRO A 197 20.15 -0.17 21.42
N LEU A 198 21.12 0.72 21.18
CA LEU A 198 22.30 0.91 22.04
C LEU A 198 21.99 1.64 23.35
N SER A 199 20.80 2.23 23.51
CA SER A 199 20.37 2.85 24.77
C SER A 199 20.08 1.80 25.85
N ALA A 200 19.90 0.54 25.46
CA ALA A 200 19.83 -0.55 26.42
C ALA A 200 21.17 -0.71 27.18
N PRO A 201 21.14 -1.06 28.47
CA PRO A 201 20.00 -1.62 29.20
C PRO A 201 19.04 -0.56 29.80
N ASN A 202 19.24 0.74 29.52
CA ASN A 202 18.33 1.77 29.98
C ASN A 202 17.00 1.74 29.20
N SER A 203 16.16 2.74 29.47
CA SER A 203 14.91 2.98 28.77
C SER A 203 15.11 3.12 27.26
N ALA A 204 14.60 2.16 26.48
CA ALA A 204 14.67 2.17 25.02
C ALA A 204 13.38 2.63 24.35
N LEU A 205 12.27 2.69 25.08
CA LEU A 205 10.98 3.18 24.63
C LEU A 205 10.50 4.31 25.54
N HIS A 206 10.04 5.40 24.97
CA HIS A 206 9.43 6.53 25.69
C HIS A 206 8.01 6.77 25.21
N ILE A 207 7.11 7.00 26.15
CA ILE A 207 5.69 7.13 25.87
C ILE A 207 5.25 8.51 26.32
N CYS A 208 4.67 9.22 25.37
CA CYS A 208 4.13 10.55 25.55
C CYS A 208 2.61 10.51 25.34
N THR A 209 1.94 11.44 25.97
CA THR A 209 0.53 11.77 25.73
C THR A 209 0.40 12.57 24.43
N ALA A 210 -0.81 12.67 23.89
CA ALA A 210 -1.08 13.34 22.61
C ALA A 210 -0.76 14.84 22.60
N ASP A 211 -0.68 15.47 23.76
CA ASP A 211 -0.26 16.87 23.93
C ASP A 211 1.26 17.02 24.15
N GLY A 212 2.01 15.91 24.09
CA GLY A 212 3.45 15.86 24.20
C GLY A 212 3.97 15.76 25.63
N ASN A 213 3.15 15.54 26.65
CA ASN A 213 3.70 15.30 27.99
C ASN A 213 4.30 13.90 28.09
N PHE A 214 5.53 13.81 28.60
CA PHE A 214 6.17 12.53 28.90
C PHE A 214 5.38 11.80 29.99
N TYR A 215 5.01 10.55 29.73
CA TYR A 215 4.27 9.70 30.66
C TYR A 215 5.17 8.68 31.34
N ARG A 216 5.90 7.88 30.56
CA ARG A 216 6.70 6.76 31.07
C ARG A 216 7.75 6.32 30.06
N SER A 217 8.81 5.69 30.56
CA SER A 217 9.75 4.90 29.77
C SER A 217 9.66 3.41 30.04
N TYR A 218 10.00 2.60 29.04
CA TYR A 218 10.16 1.15 29.16
C TYR A 218 11.53 0.69 28.60
N PRO A 219 12.27 -0.17 29.32
CA PRO A 219 12.05 -0.53 30.72
C PRO A 219 12.17 0.71 31.65
N PRO A 220 11.56 0.69 32.86
CA PRO A 220 11.69 1.78 33.81
C PRO A 220 13.16 2.09 34.16
N THR A 221 13.50 3.36 34.32
CA THR A 221 14.86 3.75 34.67
C THR A 221 15.31 3.10 35.99
N GLY A 222 16.47 2.44 35.99
CA GLY A 222 17.01 1.77 37.17
C GLY A 222 16.49 0.35 37.42
N SER A 223 15.72 -0.25 36.50
CA SER A 223 15.21 -1.63 36.65
C SER A 223 16.17 -2.73 36.18
N VAL A 224 17.43 -2.41 35.88
CA VAL A 224 18.39 -3.38 35.32
C VAL A 224 19.18 -4.04 36.46
N PRO A 225 19.23 -5.39 36.53
CA PRO A 225 20.11 -6.10 37.46
C PRO A 225 21.58 -5.84 37.12
N THR A 226 22.43 -5.83 38.15
CA THR A 226 23.86 -5.46 38.14
C THR A 226 24.76 -6.31 37.24
N GLU A 227 24.22 -7.28 36.50
CA GLU A 227 25.01 -8.13 35.60
C GLU A 227 25.11 -7.51 34.21
N GLU A 228 26.35 -7.42 33.72
CA GLU A 228 26.78 -6.82 32.45
C GLU A 228 26.29 -7.59 31.20
N THR A 229 25.00 -7.94 31.14
CA THR A 229 24.41 -8.44 29.90
C THR A 229 24.12 -7.22 29.02
N TYR A 230 25.07 -6.90 28.14
CA TYR A 230 24.89 -5.92 27.06
C TYR A 230 23.85 -6.46 26.06
N ALA A 231 22.58 -6.44 26.44
CA ALA A 231 21.47 -6.75 25.54
C ALA A 231 21.10 -5.49 24.77
N LEU A 232 20.97 -5.60 23.44
CA LEU A 232 20.42 -4.54 22.61
C LEU A 232 18.93 -4.36 22.91
N GLY A 233 18.46 -3.11 22.87
CA GLY A 233 17.06 -2.77 23.05
C GLY A 233 16.18 -3.22 21.88
N PRO A 234 14.85 -2.97 21.98
CA PRO A 234 13.93 -3.30 20.89
C PRO A 234 14.28 -2.58 19.59
N LEU A 235 14.18 -3.30 18.48
CA LEU A 235 14.49 -2.81 17.14
C LEU A 235 13.26 -2.19 16.46
N ARG A 236 12.06 -2.66 16.80
CA ARG A 236 10.80 -2.17 16.22
C ARG A 236 9.66 -2.17 17.22
N GLN A 237 8.64 -1.37 16.88
CA GLN A 237 7.40 -1.26 17.63
C GLN A 237 6.19 -1.37 16.68
N GLU A 238 5.10 -1.93 17.16
CA GLU A 238 3.81 -1.95 16.46
C GLU A 238 2.68 -1.75 17.47
N TRP A 239 1.76 -0.82 17.18
CA TRP A 239 0.58 -0.64 18.01
C TRP A 239 -0.57 -1.56 17.59
N GLY A 240 -1.15 -2.23 18.57
CA GLY A 240 -2.48 -2.82 18.49
C GLY A 240 -3.51 -1.97 19.23
N SER A 241 -4.75 -2.46 19.27
CA SER A 241 -5.85 -1.81 20.00
C SER A 241 -5.69 -1.91 21.53
N LYS A 242 -5.10 -3.00 22.01
CA LYS A 242 -4.92 -3.31 23.45
C LYS A 242 -3.47 -3.40 23.89
N HIS A 243 -2.57 -3.69 22.96
CA HIS A 243 -1.16 -3.95 23.23
C HIS A 243 -0.24 -3.09 22.36
N LEU A 244 0.95 -2.80 22.86
CA LEU A 244 2.07 -2.27 22.09
C LEU A 244 3.14 -3.37 22.03
N ALA A 245 3.40 -3.89 20.84
CA ALA A 245 4.42 -4.92 20.63
C ALA A 245 5.80 -4.29 20.43
N LEU A 246 6.81 -4.91 21.01
CA LEU A 246 8.22 -4.58 20.85
C LEU A 246 8.95 -5.80 20.31
N ALA A 247 9.56 -5.66 19.13
CA ALA A 247 10.45 -6.69 18.57
C ALA A 247 11.85 -6.49 19.14
N ASN A 248 12.29 -7.42 19.98
CA ASN A 248 13.58 -7.35 20.63
C ASN A 248 14.69 -7.87 19.70
N ALA A 249 15.91 -7.41 19.93
CA ALA A 249 17.07 -7.78 19.12
C ALA A 249 17.45 -9.26 19.25
N ASP A 250 17.03 -9.92 20.33
CA ASP A 250 17.23 -11.34 20.60
C ASP A 250 16.20 -12.26 19.91
N GLY A 251 15.22 -11.68 19.21
CA GLY A 251 14.13 -12.43 18.56
C GLY A 251 12.86 -12.58 19.39
N SER A 252 12.85 -12.18 20.66
CA SER A 252 11.63 -12.16 21.46
C SER A 252 10.71 -11.01 21.06
N ILE A 253 9.40 -11.16 21.33
CA ILE A 253 8.40 -10.11 21.15
C ILE A 253 7.71 -9.83 22.48
N THR A 254 7.95 -8.66 23.05
CA THR A 254 7.29 -8.24 24.30
C THR A 254 6.04 -7.43 24.00
N LEU A 255 4.91 -7.81 24.61
CA LEU A 255 3.67 -7.05 24.57
C LEU A 255 3.51 -6.20 25.84
N LEU A 256 3.42 -4.89 25.65
CA LEU A 256 3.05 -3.96 26.71
C LEU A 256 1.55 -3.68 26.68
N SER A 257 0.93 -3.53 27.84
CA SER A 257 -0.46 -3.04 27.93
C SER A 257 -0.54 -1.58 27.47
N THR A 258 -1.52 -1.23 26.64
CA THR A 258 -1.76 0.17 26.22
C THR A 258 -2.32 1.07 27.32
N THR A 259 -2.68 0.51 28.48
CA THR A 259 -3.20 1.26 29.63
C THR A 259 -2.12 1.57 30.66
N THR A 260 -1.26 0.60 30.98
CA THR A 260 -0.23 0.71 32.01
C THR A 260 1.19 0.81 31.46
N PHE A 261 1.39 0.39 30.20
CA PHE A 261 2.68 0.19 29.55
C PHE A 261 3.65 -0.69 30.37
N SER A 262 3.08 -1.63 31.11
CA SER A 262 3.81 -2.74 31.73
C SER A 262 3.78 -3.95 30.80
N PRO A 263 4.79 -4.82 30.85
CA PRO A 263 4.76 -6.12 30.17
C PRO A 263 3.53 -6.93 30.58
N VAL A 264 2.91 -7.54 29.59
CA VAL A 264 1.74 -8.42 29.74
C VAL A 264 2.14 -9.86 29.44
N CYS A 265 2.84 -10.05 28.32
CA CYS A 265 3.44 -11.32 27.94
C CYS A 265 4.62 -11.08 27.00
N THR A 266 5.52 -12.06 26.94
CA THR A 266 6.63 -12.09 25.99
C THR A 266 6.55 -13.39 25.23
N PHE A 267 6.61 -13.30 23.90
CA PHE A 267 6.80 -14.44 23.03
C PHE A 267 8.30 -14.68 22.87
N GLU A 268 8.76 -15.84 23.33
CA GLU A 268 10.15 -16.28 23.20
C GLU A 268 10.17 -17.51 22.29
N PRO A 269 10.58 -17.36 21.01
CA PRO A 269 10.53 -18.46 20.04
C PRO A 269 11.19 -19.76 20.55
N TRP A 270 12.34 -19.65 21.24
CA TRP A 270 13.16 -20.78 21.68
C TRP A 270 12.61 -21.53 22.90
N THR A 271 11.60 -21.02 23.58
CA THR A 271 10.98 -21.71 24.73
C THR A 271 9.71 -22.48 24.35
N MET A 272 9.26 -22.36 23.10
CA MET A 272 7.99 -22.93 22.65
C MET A 272 8.10 -24.45 22.54
N ALA A 273 7.12 -25.14 23.13
CA ALA A 273 6.98 -26.58 22.99
C ALA A 273 6.22 -26.92 21.69
N GLU A 274 6.34 -28.17 21.22
CA GLU A 274 5.55 -28.64 20.08
C GLU A 274 4.04 -28.56 20.35
N ASP A 275 3.62 -28.67 21.62
CA ASP A 275 2.21 -28.55 22.03
C ASP A 275 1.66 -27.11 21.93
N ASP A 276 2.53 -26.09 21.91
CA ASP A 276 2.13 -24.70 21.69
C ASP A 276 1.85 -24.40 20.21
N ILE A 277 2.29 -25.29 19.31
CA ILE A 277 2.14 -25.15 17.86
C ILE A 277 0.85 -25.83 17.43
N SER A 278 -0.14 -25.01 17.07
CA SER A 278 -1.45 -25.49 16.63
C SER A 278 -1.45 -26.08 15.23
N ALA A 279 -0.63 -25.54 14.34
CA ALA A 279 -0.54 -26.00 12.96
C ALA A 279 0.69 -25.41 12.26
N VAL A 280 1.30 -26.24 11.41
CA VAL A 280 2.32 -25.84 10.44
C VAL A 280 1.82 -26.16 9.04
N TYR A 281 1.87 -25.17 8.17
CA TYR A 281 1.59 -25.34 6.74
C TYR A 281 2.78 -24.92 5.90
N ARG A 282 3.06 -25.69 4.87
CA ARG A 282 4.12 -25.38 3.90
C ARG A 282 3.56 -25.36 2.49
N GLU A 283 3.88 -24.29 1.76
CA GLU A 283 3.60 -24.20 0.34
C GLU A 283 4.54 -25.14 -0.43
N GLN A 284 3.96 -26.00 -1.28
CA GLN A 284 4.72 -26.76 -2.27
C GLN A 284 4.37 -26.26 -3.66
N VAL A 285 5.40 -26.12 -4.49
CA VAL A 285 5.28 -25.72 -5.88
C VAL A 285 5.78 -26.86 -6.76
N SER A 286 4.90 -27.38 -7.61
CA SER A 286 5.23 -28.44 -8.56
C SER A 286 6.16 -27.91 -9.65
N GLY A 287 6.85 -28.80 -10.37
CA GLY A 287 7.64 -28.40 -11.54
C GLY A 287 6.81 -27.77 -12.68
N LYS A 288 5.47 -27.89 -12.64
CA LYS A 288 4.53 -27.23 -13.57
C LYS A 288 4.05 -25.87 -13.04
N GLY A 289 4.43 -25.49 -11.83
CA GLY A 289 3.98 -24.26 -11.16
C GLY A 289 2.64 -24.40 -10.43
N ASP A 290 2.13 -25.63 -10.26
CA ASP A 290 0.94 -25.87 -9.44
C ASP A 290 1.30 -25.69 -7.96
N ARG A 291 0.49 -24.95 -7.23
CA ARG A 291 0.74 -24.60 -5.83
C ARG A 291 -0.28 -25.28 -4.94
N ASN A 292 0.20 -25.92 -3.88
CA ASN A 292 -0.65 -26.47 -2.84
C ASN A 292 -0.05 -26.18 -1.47
N TRP A 293 -0.86 -26.33 -0.43
CA TRP A 293 -0.43 -26.23 0.96
C TRP A 293 -0.49 -27.61 1.59
N THR A 294 0.63 -28.04 2.15
CA THR A 294 0.74 -29.29 2.89
C THR A 294 0.67 -29.00 4.38
N TYR A 295 -0.20 -29.71 5.09
CA TYR A 295 -0.27 -29.67 6.55
C TYR A 295 0.81 -30.58 7.14
N LEU A 296 1.61 -30.05 8.05
CA LEU A 296 2.75 -30.74 8.67
C LEU A 296 2.51 -31.07 10.15
N GLY A 297 1.29 -30.93 10.64
CA GLY A 297 1.00 -31.16 12.06
C GLY A 297 1.49 -30.00 12.92
N ASN A 298 2.16 -30.34 14.02
CA ASN A 298 2.64 -29.40 15.03
C ASN A 298 4.11 -29.01 14.84
N GLY A 299 4.79 -29.48 13.79
CA GLY A 299 6.20 -29.15 13.59
C GLY A 299 6.84 -29.80 12.38
N ASP A 300 7.91 -29.19 11.91
CA ASP A 300 8.87 -29.75 10.96
C ASP A 300 10.28 -29.20 11.28
N ASP A 301 11.32 -29.74 10.61
CA ASP A 301 12.70 -29.31 10.85
C ASP A 301 12.91 -27.80 10.64
N THR A 302 12.17 -27.18 9.71
CA THR A 302 12.28 -25.73 9.46
C THR A 302 11.61 -24.90 10.54
N THR A 303 10.51 -25.38 11.12
CA THR A 303 9.82 -24.76 12.24
C THR A 303 10.74 -24.77 13.46
N SER A 304 11.41 -25.89 13.73
CA SER A 304 12.39 -26.00 14.81
C SER A 304 13.57 -25.05 14.61
N GLN A 305 14.09 -24.93 13.38
CA GLN A 305 15.14 -23.96 13.06
C GLN A 305 14.68 -22.50 13.23
N LEU A 306 13.45 -22.20 12.80
CA LEU A 306 12.85 -20.87 12.91
C LEU A 306 12.72 -20.46 14.38
N LEU A 307 12.16 -21.33 15.22
CA LEU A 307 11.96 -21.09 16.63
C LEU A 307 13.28 -21.02 17.42
N ALA A 308 14.37 -21.61 16.93
CA ALA A 308 15.70 -21.51 17.53
C ALA A 308 16.55 -20.34 17.02
N SER A 309 16.04 -19.49 16.13
CA SER A 309 16.88 -18.61 15.30
C SER A 309 17.42 -17.33 15.96
N TYR A 310 16.97 -16.97 17.18
CA TYR A 310 17.25 -15.69 17.85
C TYR A 310 17.14 -14.46 16.92
N SER A 311 16.38 -14.58 15.84
CA SER A 311 16.29 -13.60 14.78
C SER A 311 15.22 -12.58 15.15
N PRO A 312 15.48 -11.27 15.04
CA PRO A 312 14.47 -10.26 15.32
C PRO A 312 13.33 -10.28 14.31
N ALA A 313 12.15 -9.80 14.74
CA ALA A 313 11.02 -9.62 13.85
C ALA A 313 11.20 -8.39 12.94
N ILE A 314 11.02 -8.59 11.64
CA ILE A 314 11.15 -7.53 10.61
C ILE A 314 9.83 -6.81 10.33
N GLU A 315 8.70 -7.47 10.59
CA GLU A 315 7.36 -6.93 10.46
C GLU A 315 6.47 -7.59 11.52
N MET A 316 5.59 -6.79 12.14
CA MET A 316 4.56 -7.26 13.07
C MET A 316 3.26 -6.54 12.74
N LYS A 317 2.13 -7.25 12.81
CA LYS A 317 0.79 -6.69 12.58
C LYS A 317 -0.21 -7.32 13.53
N PHE A 318 -0.99 -6.49 14.21
CA PHE A 318 -2.14 -6.95 15.00
C PHE A 318 -3.37 -7.14 14.12
N ASP A 319 -4.17 -8.14 14.43
CA ASP A 319 -5.49 -8.28 13.85
C ASP A 319 -6.46 -7.20 14.39
N ALA A 320 -7.61 -7.04 13.72
CA ALA A 320 -8.60 -6.02 14.07
C ALA A 320 -9.09 -6.09 15.54
N ALA A 321 -9.16 -7.30 16.13
CA ALA A 321 -9.61 -7.47 17.51
C ALA A 321 -8.46 -7.38 18.55
N GLY A 322 -7.20 -7.35 18.11
CA GLY A 322 -6.02 -7.42 18.97
C GLY A 322 -5.91 -8.76 19.72
N LYS A 323 -6.36 -9.85 19.11
CA LYS A 323 -6.26 -11.24 19.59
C LYS A 323 -5.06 -11.97 19.01
N TYR A 324 -4.61 -11.58 17.82
CA TYR A 324 -3.53 -12.23 17.11
C TYR A 324 -2.47 -11.21 16.70
N VAL A 325 -1.21 -11.66 16.70
CA VAL A 325 -0.09 -10.96 16.07
C VAL A 325 0.46 -11.84 14.97
N ALA A 326 0.48 -11.34 13.74
CA ALA A 326 1.25 -11.94 12.66
C ALA A 326 2.60 -11.24 12.56
N PHE A 327 3.68 -12.00 12.48
CA PHE A 327 5.02 -11.47 12.33
C PHE A 327 5.91 -12.35 11.47
N ARG A 328 7.04 -11.78 11.04
CA ARG A 328 8.08 -12.46 10.26
C ARG A 328 9.43 -12.20 10.87
N LEU A 329 10.30 -13.19 10.84
CA LEU A 329 11.67 -13.09 11.33
C LEU A 329 12.62 -12.73 10.19
N GLU A 330 13.70 -12.02 10.49
CA GLU A 330 14.70 -11.62 9.50
C GLU A 330 15.37 -12.82 8.80
N ALA A 331 15.70 -13.86 9.56
CA ALA A 331 16.35 -15.06 9.04
C ALA A 331 15.42 -15.98 8.23
N PHE A 332 14.09 -15.83 8.38
CA PHE A 332 13.07 -16.65 7.72
C PHE A 332 12.01 -15.76 7.06
N PRO A 333 12.39 -14.93 6.08
CA PRO A 333 11.50 -13.91 5.51
C PRO A 333 10.34 -14.48 4.68
N GLU A 334 10.41 -15.76 4.29
CA GLU A 334 9.35 -16.57 3.67
C GLU A 334 8.35 -17.15 4.67
N SER A 335 8.65 -17.10 5.96
CA SER A 335 7.83 -17.71 7.00
C SER A 335 7.01 -16.66 7.74
N VAL A 336 5.72 -16.95 7.94
CA VAL A 336 4.79 -16.12 8.71
C VAL A 336 4.39 -16.88 9.97
N VAL A 337 4.62 -16.25 11.12
CA VAL A 337 4.18 -16.77 12.41
C VAL A 337 2.97 -15.99 12.86
N VAL A 338 1.89 -16.67 13.19
CA VAL A 338 0.68 -16.10 13.76
C VAL A 338 0.56 -16.58 15.19
N TRP A 339 0.70 -15.65 16.12
CA TRP A 339 0.64 -15.90 17.56
C TRP A 339 -0.71 -15.45 18.10
N LYS A 340 -1.47 -16.38 18.72
CA LYS A 340 -2.64 -16.07 19.54
C LYS A 340 -2.16 -15.51 20.87
N ILE A 341 -2.51 -14.25 21.13
CA ILE A 341 -2.16 -13.56 22.37
C ILE A 341 -2.94 -14.22 23.51
N PRO A 342 -2.28 -14.72 24.56
CA PRO A 342 -2.97 -15.28 25.72
C PRO A 342 -3.93 -14.25 26.33
N SER A 343 -5.14 -14.69 26.69
CA SER A 343 -6.10 -13.84 27.39
C SER A 343 -5.62 -13.60 28.83
N SER A 344 -4.71 -12.64 28.98
CA SER A 344 -4.13 -12.32 30.28
C SER A 344 -5.15 -11.55 31.13
N LYS A 345 -5.45 -12.08 32.31
CA LYS A 345 -5.76 -11.21 33.46
C LYS A 345 -4.44 -10.47 33.79
N PRO A 346 -4.45 -9.15 34.01
CA PRO A 346 -3.22 -8.41 34.28
C PRO A 346 -2.50 -9.01 35.50
N ILE A 347 -1.18 -9.17 35.40
CA ILE A 347 -0.29 -9.80 36.40
C ILE A 347 -0.41 -9.18 37.82
N PHE A 348 -1.00 -7.98 37.94
CA PHE A 348 -1.20 -7.28 39.22
C PHE A 348 -2.51 -7.60 39.96
N ALA A 349 -3.37 -8.49 39.44
CA ALA A 349 -4.50 -8.99 40.22
C ALA A 349 -3.99 -10.01 41.23
N SER A 350 -3.80 -9.56 42.48
CA SER A 350 -3.38 -10.38 43.61
C SER A 350 -4.16 -11.70 43.68
N THR A 351 -3.43 -12.81 43.73
CA THR A 351 -3.93 -14.14 44.04
C THR A 351 -4.56 -14.16 45.44
N SER A 352 -5.88 -14.01 45.52
CA SER A 352 -6.64 -14.44 46.68
C SER A 352 -6.86 -15.96 46.61
N HIS A 353 -6.65 -16.63 47.73
CA HIS A 353 -6.49 -18.08 47.94
C HIS A 353 -7.64 -19.03 47.50
N ASP A 354 -8.64 -18.58 46.71
CA ASP A 354 -9.86 -19.36 46.44
C ASP A 354 -10.04 -19.85 44.98
N THR A 355 -9.06 -19.68 44.09
CA THR A 355 -9.16 -20.08 42.67
C THR A 355 -8.47 -21.41 42.34
N GLU A 356 -8.61 -22.44 43.18
CA GLU A 356 -8.20 -23.81 42.81
C GLU A 356 -9.30 -24.61 42.08
N ARG A 357 -10.54 -24.11 42.05
CA ARG A 357 -11.69 -24.82 41.41
C ARG A 357 -12.14 -24.28 40.04
N GLU A 358 -11.51 -23.24 39.52
CA GLU A 358 -11.82 -22.70 38.17
C GLU A 358 -10.74 -23.05 37.11
N LEU A 359 -9.79 -23.93 37.44
CA LEU A 359 -8.66 -24.27 36.56
C LEU A 359 -8.97 -25.36 35.53
N GLU A 360 -10.08 -26.10 35.65
CA GLU A 360 -10.36 -27.25 34.77
C GLU A 360 -11.10 -26.90 33.46
N ASN A 361 -11.53 -25.64 33.24
CA ASN A 361 -12.27 -25.22 32.03
C ASN A 361 -11.60 -24.07 31.21
N ASN A 362 -10.32 -23.75 31.45
CA ASN A 362 -9.66 -22.63 30.76
C ASN A 362 -8.99 -23.03 29.43
N GLU A 363 -9.77 -23.29 28.38
CA GLU A 363 -9.25 -23.37 26.98
C GLU A 363 -8.61 -22.04 26.52
N ASP A 364 -8.84 -20.94 27.24
CA ASP A 364 -8.42 -19.58 26.88
C ASP A 364 -7.01 -19.17 27.35
N GLN A 365 -6.27 -20.05 28.02
CA GLN A 365 -4.91 -19.79 28.51
C GLN A 365 -3.81 -20.42 27.65
N ASN A 366 -4.12 -21.31 26.71
CA ASN A 366 -3.09 -21.94 25.89
C ASN A 366 -2.56 -20.95 24.83
N THR A 367 -1.25 -20.72 24.87
CA THR A 367 -0.52 -20.08 23.77
C THR A 367 -0.69 -20.97 22.54
N SER A 368 -1.03 -20.36 21.41
CA SER A 368 -1.26 -21.10 20.17
C SER A 368 -0.56 -20.38 19.03
N ILE A 369 0.25 -21.14 18.29
CA ILE A 369 1.08 -20.65 17.19
C ILE A 369 0.64 -21.35 15.91
N LEU A 370 0.45 -20.58 14.84
CA LEU A 370 0.26 -21.07 13.48
C LEU A 370 1.47 -20.61 12.65
N VAL A 371 2.14 -21.54 11.97
CA VAL A 371 3.30 -21.25 11.13
C VAL A 371 2.96 -21.52 9.67
N LEU A 372 3.22 -20.54 8.79
CA LEU A 372 2.99 -20.61 7.36
C LEU A 372 4.31 -20.40 6.62
N HIS A 373 4.87 -21.47 6.05
CA HIS A 373 6.07 -21.42 5.22
C HIS A 373 5.69 -21.22 3.75
N HIS A 374 5.89 -20.00 3.23
CA HIS A 374 5.70 -19.71 1.81
C HIS A 374 6.88 -20.23 0.96
N HIS A 375 6.64 -20.42 -0.33
CA HIS A 375 7.68 -20.83 -1.27
C HIS A 375 8.71 -19.73 -1.54
N THR A 376 8.28 -18.46 -1.48
CA THR A 376 9.16 -17.29 -1.63
C THR A 376 8.92 -16.29 -0.50
N THR A 377 9.86 -15.37 -0.34
CA THR A 377 9.81 -14.31 0.66
C THR A 377 8.47 -13.58 0.66
N VAL A 378 7.93 -13.31 1.85
CA VAL A 378 6.72 -12.51 2.00
C VAL A 378 7.10 -11.02 1.94
N LYS A 379 6.53 -10.31 0.96
CA LYS A 379 6.70 -8.86 0.79
C LYS A 379 5.88 -8.06 1.78
N LYS A 380 4.66 -8.51 2.11
CA LYS A 380 3.70 -7.74 2.91
C LYS A 380 2.68 -8.62 3.63
N LEU A 381 2.34 -8.23 4.85
CA LEU A 381 1.22 -8.79 5.62
C LEU A 381 0.12 -7.76 5.84
N GLN A 382 -1.14 -8.18 5.73
CA GLN A 382 -2.28 -7.31 6.02
C GLN A 382 -3.47 -8.10 6.59
N TRP A 383 -3.82 -7.85 7.84
CA TRP A 383 -5.07 -8.33 8.41
C TRP A 383 -6.27 -7.67 7.74
N HIS A 384 -7.39 -8.39 7.65
CA HIS A 384 -8.65 -7.80 7.25
C HIS A 384 -9.04 -6.69 8.25
N PRO A 385 -9.49 -5.51 7.78
CA PRO A 385 -9.70 -4.35 8.65
C PRO A 385 -10.79 -4.56 9.71
N THR A 386 -11.75 -5.46 9.45
CA THR A 386 -12.91 -5.69 10.34
C THR A 386 -13.13 -7.16 10.74
N ILE A 387 -12.46 -8.12 10.08
CA ILE A 387 -12.67 -9.55 10.31
C ILE A 387 -11.44 -10.05 11.05
N SER A 388 -11.59 -10.26 12.35
CA SER A 388 -10.54 -10.83 13.20
C SER A 388 -10.13 -12.21 12.68
N GLY A 389 -8.83 -12.49 12.68
CA GLY A 389 -8.29 -13.79 12.26
C GLY A 389 -8.16 -14.02 10.76
N LEU A 390 -8.54 -13.06 9.90
CA LEU A 390 -8.33 -13.17 8.45
C LEU A 390 -7.09 -12.39 8.01
N LEU A 391 -6.07 -13.10 7.55
CA LEU A 391 -4.79 -12.54 7.14
C LEU A 391 -4.59 -12.65 5.62
N LEU A 392 -4.12 -11.57 5.02
CA LEU A 392 -3.63 -11.53 3.64
C LEU A 392 -2.10 -11.51 3.65
N SER A 393 -1.48 -12.41 2.88
CA SER A 393 -0.04 -12.41 2.61
C SER A 393 0.23 -12.24 1.12
N HIS A 394 1.25 -11.43 0.81
CA HIS A 394 1.72 -11.17 -0.55
C HIS A 394 3.21 -11.50 -0.66
N THR A 395 3.57 -12.37 -1.60
CA THR A 395 4.92 -12.92 -1.76
C THR A 395 5.71 -12.26 -2.89
N GLU A 396 7.03 -12.50 -2.93
CA GLU A 396 7.93 -11.88 -3.91
C GLU A 396 7.62 -12.26 -5.36
N ASP A 397 7.19 -13.50 -5.58
CA ASP A 397 6.69 -14.04 -6.84
C ASP A 397 5.23 -13.64 -7.15
N ASN A 398 4.75 -12.56 -6.52
CA ASN A 398 3.46 -11.92 -6.78
C ASN A 398 2.26 -12.83 -6.56
N GLN A 399 2.36 -13.80 -5.63
CA GLN A 399 1.20 -14.58 -5.22
C GLN A 399 0.51 -13.91 -4.03
N VAL A 400 -0.80 -14.12 -3.93
CA VAL A 400 -1.63 -13.59 -2.85
C VAL A 400 -2.35 -14.74 -2.17
N TYR A 401 -2.23 -14.84 -0.86
CA TYR A 401 -2.90 -15.86 -0.06
C TYR A 401 -3.80 -15.23 1.00
N LEU A 402 -4.87 -15.95 1.33
CA LEU A 402 -5.73 -15.67 2.48
C LEU A 402 -5.62 -16.82 3.48
N SER A 403 -5.24 -16.52 4.71
CA SER A 403 -5.28 -17.48 5.81
C SER A 403 -6.29 -17.05 6.86
N SER A 404 -7.02 -18.02 7.41
CA SER A 404 -7.93 -17.83 8.53
C SER A 404 -7.34 -18.49 9.77
N THR A 405 -7.54 -17.89 10.95
CA THR A 405 -7.17 -18.48 12.25
C THR A 405 -8.37 -19.09 12.98
N THR A 406 -9.57 -18.99 12.41
CA THR A 406 -10.84 -19.42 13.04
C THR A 406 -11.62 -20.42 12.20
N GLY A 407 -11.00 -21.01 11.17
CA GLY A 407 -11.64 -21.95 10.25
C GLY A 407 -11.40 -23.42 10.63
N GLU A 408 -12.18 -24.32 10.04
CA GLU A 408 -11.94 -25.79 10.13
C GLU A 408 -10.58 -26.18 9.53
N THR A 409 -10.12 -25.41 8.54
CA THR A 409 -8.74 -25.49 8.04
C THR A 409 -8.12 -24.10 8.07
N ASN A 410 -6.88 -24.02 8.56
CA ASN A 410 -6.08 -22.79 8.54
C ASN A 410 -5.14 -22.73 7.32
N ALA A 411 -5.30 -23.68 6.39
CA ALA A 411 -4.52 -23.76 5.16
C ALA A 411 -4.74 -22.47 4.34
N PRO A 412 -3.66 -21.77 3.94
CA PRO A 412 -3.83 -20.56 3.14
C PRO A 412 -4.49 -20.85 1.79
N LEU A 413 -5.52 -20.07 1.46
CA LEU A 413 -6.20 -20.10 0.17
C LEU A 413 -5.43 -19.21 -0.81
N HIS A 414 -4.96 -19.81 -1.91
CA HIS A 414 -4.37 -19.06 -3.01
C HIS A 414 -5.43 -18.31 -3.81
N LEU A 415 -5.26 -17.00 -3.96
CA LEU A 415 -6.13 -16.14 -4.77
C LEU A 415 -5.57 -15.99 -6.18
N SER A 416 -6.13 -16.73 -7.13
CA SER A 416 -5.78 -16.60 -8.54
C SER A 416 -6.11 -15.21 -9.09
N HIS A 417 -5.14 -14.58 -9.76
CA HIS A 417 -5.32 -13.28 -10.41
C HIS A 417 -4.49 -13.22 -11.71
N PRO A 418 -4.88 -12.38 -12.70
CA PRO A 418 -4.25 -12.32 -14.03
C PRO A 418 -2.79 -11.84 -14.06
N PHE A 419 -2.24 -11.46 -12.91
CA PHE A 419 -0.86 -10.98 -12.76
C PHE A 419 0.06 -11.97 -12.06
N SER A 420 -0.47 -13.13 -11.65
CA SER A 420 0.34 -14.21 -11.08
C SER A 420 1.28 -14.75 -12.16
N THR A 421 2.55 -14.95 -11.80
CA THR A 421 3.53 -15.57 -12.70
C THR A 421 3.32 -17.07 -12.73
N HIS A 422 2.70 -17.59 -13.78
CA HIS A 422 2.69 -19.04 -14.04
C HIS A 422 4.08 -19.47 -14.54
N ALA A 423 4.71 -20.42 -13.85
CA ALA A 423 6.03 -20.96 -14.20
C ALA A 423 6.11 -21.65 -15.58
N ALA A 424 4.98 -21.78 -16.29
CA ALA A 424 4.86 -22.54 -17.53
C ALA A 424 4.82 -21.70 -18.83
N SER A 425 5.10 -20.39 -18.80
CA SER A 425 5.32 -19.67 -20.06
C SER A 425 6.79 -19.80 -20.49
N SER A 426 7.11 -20.90 -21.17
CA SER A 426 8.28 -20.98 -22.05
C SER A 426 8.15 -19.90 -23.12
N SER A 427 8.72 -18.72 -22.88
CA SER A 427 9.00 -17.78 -23.96
C SER A 427 10.19 -16.92 -23.58
N THR A 428 11.06 -16.76 -24.55
CA THR A 428 12.32 -16.03 -24.61
C THR A 428 12.20 -14.52 -24.34
N SER A 429 11.20 -14.06 -23.59
CA SER A 429 11.05 -12.65 -23.25
C SER A 429 11.88 -12.30 -22.00
N SER A 430 12.96 -11.57 -22.20
CA SER A 430 13.80 -10.93 -21.17
C SER A 430 13.08 -9.82 -20.35
N THR A 431 11.75 -9.76 -20.39
CA THR A 431 10.99 -8.80 -19.60
C THR A 431 10.94 -9.25 -18.13
N PRO A 432 11.34 -8.38 -17.19
CA PRO A 432 11.33 -8.71 -15.77
C PRO A 432 9.92 -9.11 -15.31
N PRO A 433 9.82 -9.93 -14.24
CA PRO A 433 8.55 -10.38 -13.70
C PRO A 433 7.62 -9.19 -13.45
N THR A 434 6.32 -9.42 -13.60
CA THR A 434 5.26 -8.44 -13.37
C THR A 434 5.39 -7.81 -11.99
N ASP A 435 5.92 -6.59 -11.88
CA ASP A 435 5.99 -5.90 -10.58
C ASP A 435 4.58 -5.52 -10.10
N LEU A 436 3.98 -6.36 -9.25
CA LEU A 436 2.87 -5.94 -8.41
C LEU A 436 3.34 -4.79 -7.54
N LEU A 437 2.64 -3.67 -7.64
CA LEU A 437 2.96 -2.48 -6.89
C LEU A 437 2.37 -2.56 -5.49
N SER A 438 1.11 -2.98 -5.39
CA SER A 438 0.38 -2.98 -4.14
C SER A 438 -0.79 -3.95 -4.15
N VAL A 439 -1.04 -4.59 -3.00
CA VAL A 439 -2.19 -5.46 -2.72
C VAL A 439 -2.82 -4.97 -1.41
N HIS A 440 -4.11 -4.62 -1.44
CA HIS A 440 -4.80 -3.97 -0.33
C HIS A 440 -6.25 -4.43 -0.21
N TRP A 441 -6.74 -4.55 1.03
CA TRP A 441 -8.17 -4.67 1.30
C TRP A 441 -8.93 -3.40 0.90
N VAL A 442 -10.09 -3.59 0.28
CA VAL A 442 -11.08 -2.56 -0.05
C VAL A 442 -12.43 -3.08 0.42
N ALA A 443 -12.80 -2.70 1.65
CA ALA A 443 -13.89 -3.36 2.39
C ALA A 443 -13.69 -4.88 2.41
N SER A 444 -14.62 -5.65 1.82
CA SER A 444 -14.58 -7.12 1.72
C SER A 444 -13.90 -7.65 0.46
N THR A 445 -13.31 -6.77 -0.36
CA THR A 445 -12.63 -7.13 -1.62
C THR A 445 -11.15 -6.81 -1.55
N ILE A 446 -10.37 -7.26 -2.52
CA ILE A 446 -8.93 -7.04 -2.56
C ILE A 446 -8.57 -6.34 -3.87
N LEU A 447 -7.96 -5.17 -3.79
CA LEU A 447 -7.40 -4.47 -4.93
C LEU A 447 -5.95 -4.92 -5.15
N ILE A 448 -5.68 -5.47 -6.33
CA ILE A 448 -4.36 -5.89 -6.78
C ILE A 448 -3.92 -4.94 -7.89
N THR A 449 -2.80 -4.27 -7.70
CA THR A 449 -2.31 -3.23 -8.60
C THR A 449 -0.92 -3.56 -9.14
N THR A 450 -0.69 -3.26 -10.41
CA THR A 450 0.60 -3.46 -11.08
C THR A 450 1.14 -2.13 -11.58
N LYS A 451 2.45 -2.07 -11.80
CA LYS A 451 3.09 -0.90 -12.41
C LYS A 451 2.73 -0.70 -13.89
N LYS A 452 2.51 -1.79 -14.65
CA LYS A 452 2.38 -1.74 -16.13
C LYS A 452 1.09 -2.31 -16.70
N ARG A 453 0.46 -3.30 -16.05
CA ARG A 453 -0.69 -4.05 -16.58
C ARG A 453 -2.04 -3.57 -16.00
N GLY A 454 -2.02 -2.53 -15.18
CA GLY A 454 -3.16 -1.96 -14.49
C GLY A 454 -3.51 -2.66 -13.17
N TRP A 455 -4.79 -2.73 -12.83
CA TRP A 455 -5.27 -3.26 -11.55
C TRP A 455 -6.51 -4.14 -11.73
N VAL A 456 -6.78 -4.97 -10.74
CA VAL A 456 -7.94 -5.88 -10.69
C VAL A 456 -8.50 -5.92 -9.27
N ILE A 457 -9.80 -6.17 -9.13
CA ILE A 457 -10.44 -6.48 -7.86
C ILE A 457 -10.66 -7.99 -7.78
N ALA A 458 -10.13 -8.60 -6.73
CA ALA A 458 -10.46 -9.97 -6.35
C ALA A 458 -11.60 -9.97 -5.33
N TYR A 459 -12.53 -10.90 -5.52
CA TYR A 459 -13.72 -11.07 -4.68
C TYR A 459 -13.62 -12.40 -3.92
N PRO A 460 -12.85 -12.46 -2.81
CA PRO A 460 -12.61 -13.73 -2.11
C PRO A 460 -13.89 -14.35 -1.53
N PHE A 461 -14.93 -13.54 -1.29
CA PHE A 461 -16.22 -14.00 -0.77
C PHE A 461 -17.32 -14.10 -1.84
N GLY A 462 -16.93 -14.10 -3.12
CA GLY A 462 -17.85 -14.06 -4.26
C GLY A 462 -18.10 -12.64 -4.75
N ALA A 463 -18.24 -12.50 -6.08
CA ALA A 463 -18.58 -11.23 -6.69
C ALA A 463 -20.06 -10.88 -6.37
N PRO A 464 -20.38 -9.59 -6.15
CA PRO A 464 -21.78 -9.18 -6.11
C PRO A 464 -22.47 -9.60 -7.40
N SER A 465 -23.67 -10.16 -7.29
CA SER A 465 -24.50 -10.53 -8.43
C SER A 465 -24.56 -9.35 -9.38
N ALA A 466 -24.21 -9.54 -10.65
CA ALA A 466 -24.40 -8.49 -11.65
C ALA A 466 -25.86 -8.02 -11.57
N PRO A 467 -26.12 -6.70 -11.56
CA PRO A 467 -27.49 -6.22 -11.63
C PRO A 467 -28.13 -6.87 -12.85
N SER A 468 -29.23 -7.59 -12.64
CA SER A 468 -30.07 -8.05 -13.73
C SER A 468 -30.37 -6.85 -14.63
N SER A 469 -30.30 -7.07 -15.95
CA SER A 469 -30.43 -6.12 -17.06
C SER A 469 -31.12 -4.78 -16.76
N PRO A 470 -30.68 -3.68 -17.41
CA PRO A 470 -31.15 -2.34 -17.09
C PRO A 470 -32.68 -2.27 -17.11
N VAL A 471 -33.25 -1.98 -15.95
CA VAL A 471 -34.66 -1.59 -15.83
C VAL A 471 -34.82 -0.35 -16.70
N GLN A 472 -35.44 -0.51 -17.87
CA GLN A 472 -35.91 0.61 -18.67
C GLN A 472 -36.75 1.52 -17.76
N PRO A 473 -36.49 2.84 -17.73
CA PRO A 473 -37.30 3.76 -16.95
C PRO A 473 -38.71 3.76 -17.52
N LYS A 474 -39.66 3.19 -16.77
CA LYS A 474 -41.09 3.35 -17.04
C LYS A 474 -41.44 4.82 -16.76
N SER A 475 -41.51 5.63 -17.81
CA SER A 475 -42.17 6.92 -17.77
C SER A 475 -43.68 6.70 -17.63
N SER A 476 -44.23 6.96 -16.46
CA SER A 476 -45.67 7.05 -16.24
C SER A 476 -46.16 8.45 -16.65
N ALA A 477 -46.92 8.53 -17.74
CA ALA A 477 -47.88 9.59 -17.98
C ALA A 477 -49.06 8.95 -18.74
N GLY A 478 -50.23 8.93 -18.11
CA GLY A 478 -51.43 8.34 -18.68
C GLY A 478 -52.16 9.28 -19.63
N THR A 479 -52.88 8.68 -20.59
CA THR A 479 -54.25 9.07 -20.96
C THR A 479 -54.91 7.93 -21.74
N ASP A 480 -56.18 7.70 -21.43
CA ASP A 480 -57.10 6.67 -21.93
C ASP A 480 -57.30 6.63 -23.46
N GLY A 481 -57.69 5.44 -23.96
CA GLY A 481 -58.80 5.35 -24.94
C GLY A 481 -58.66 4.41 -26.15
N LYS A 482 -59.15 3.17 -25.98
CA LYS A 482 -59.92 2.31 -26.92
C LYS A 482 -59.30 1.58 -28.14
N GLU A 483 -59.41 0.25 -28.01
CA GLU A 483 -60.01 -0.78 -28.90
C GLU A 483 -59.45 -1.08 -30.31
N ASP A 484 -58.89 -2.30 -30.39
CA ASP A 484 -58.99 -3.36 -31.40
C ASP A 484 -58.61 -3.11 -32.88
N HIS A 485 -57.53 -3.77 -33.32
CA HIS A 485 -57.57 -4.65 -34.50
C HIS A 485 -56.35 -5.57 -34.63
N ASP A 486 -56.61 -6.87 -34.88
CA ASP A 486 -55.67 -7.90 -35.34
C ASP A 486 -54.91 -7.52 -36.63
N GLY A 487 -53.66 -7.95 -36.76
CA GLY A 487 -52.95 -7.96 -38.05
C GLY A 487 -51.43 -8.15 -37.97
N GLN A 488 -51.01 -9.39 -38.21
CA GLN A 488 -49.85 -9.84 -38.99
C GLN A 488 -48.45 -9.18 -38.87
N GLU A 489 -47.49 -10.09 -38.73
CA GLU A 489 -46.07 -9.98 -39.10
C GLU A 489 -45.78 -8.99 -40.22
N GLU A 490 -44.83 -8.08 -40.00
CA GLU A 490 -43.80 -7.79 -41.00
C GLU A 490 -42.57 -7.12 -40.34
N VAL A 491 -41.43 -7.69 -40.70
CA VAL A 491 -40.07 -7.29 -40.34
C VAL A 491 -39.79 -5.93 -41.00
N SER A 492 -39.69 -4.86 -40.21
CA SER A 492 -39.14 -3.58 -40.68
C SER A 492 -37.68 -3.46 -40.25
N GLU A 493 -36.80 -4.03 -41.06
CA GLU A 493 -35.38 -3.69 -41.12
C GLU A 493 -35.24 -2.34 -41.82
N ASP A 494 -34.99 -1.28 -41.06
CA ASP A 494 -34.26 -0.09 -41.52
C ASP A 494 -34.07 0.88 -40.34
N SER A 495 -33.22 0.48 -39.39
CA SER A 495 -32.79 1.36 -38.33
C SER A 495 -31.68 2.25 -38.87
N LEU A 496 -31.99 3.53 -39.09
CA LEU A 496 -31.10 4.63 -39.47
C LEU A 496 -29.77 4.66 -38.66
N TYR A 497 -29.76 4.03 -37.49
CA TYR A 497 -28.62 3.83 -36.61
C TYR A 497 -27.50 2.95 -37.21
N ASP A 498 -27.85 1.96 -38.03
CA ASP A 498 -26.87 1.07 -38.67
C ASP A 498 -26.19 1.73 -39.88
N ILE A 499 -26.89 2.63 -40.56
CA ILE A 499 -26.35 3.46 -41.65
C ILE A 499 -25.34 4.49 -41.11
N LEU A 500 -25.63 5.11 -39.95
CA LEU A 500 -24.78 6.15 -39.36
C LEU A 500 -23.57 5.60 -38.58
N SER A 501 -23.60 4.32 -38.19
CA SER A 501 -22.50 3.67 -37.46
C SER A 501 -21.52 2.92 -38.36
N GLY A 502 -21.70 2.96 -39.69
CA GLY A 502 -20.78 2.36 -40.65
C GLY A 502 -20.72 0.83 -40.60
N ARG A 503 -21.78 0.18 -40.09
CA ARG A 503 -21.81 -1.28 -39.88
C ARG A 503 -22.40 -2.07 -41.04
N THR A 504 -22.87 -1.40 -42.10
CA THR A 504 -23.30 -2.06 -43.34
C THR A 504 -22.10 -2.26 -44.27
N PRO A 505 -21.69 -3.51 -44.60
CA PRO A 505 -20.63 -3.73 -45.57
C PRO A 505 -21.07 -3.32 -46.97
N LEU A 506 -20.24 -2.53 -47.67
CA LEU A 506 -20.49 -2.12 -49.05
C LEU A 506 -20.44 -3.35 -49.98
N PRO A 507 -21.35 -3.47 -50.97
CA PRO A 507 -21.27 -4.52 -51.98
C PRO A 507 -19.99 -4.40 -52.80
N ALA A 508 -19.32 -5.53 -53.05
CA ALA A 508 -18.12 -5.58 -53.86
C ALA A 508 -18.39 -5.06 -55.29
N PRO A 509 -17.56 -4.14 -55.83
CA PRO A 509 -17.71 -3.68 -57.20
C PRO A 509 -17.44 -4.83 -58.17
N ARG A 510 -18.45 -5.22 -58.95
CA ARG A 510 -18.28 -6.06 -60.13
C ARG A 510 -17.65 -5.22 -61.23
N ILE A 511 -16.33 -5.26 -61.34
CA ILE A 511 -15.63 -4.83 -62.55
C ILE A 511 -15.74 -6.00 -63.52
N SER A 512 -16.55 -5.82 -64.56
CA SER A 512 -16.61 -6.71 -65.71
C SER A 512 -15.30 -6.59 -66.49
N ASP A 513 -14.56 -7.69 -66.55
CA ASP A 513 -13.54 -7.93 -67.55
C ASP A 513 -14.21 -7.94 -68.94
N ASP A 514 -13.96 -6.91 -69.73
CA ASP A 514 -14.05 -6.96 -71.19
C ASP A 514 -13.24 -5.80 -71.76
N TYR A 515 -12.46 -6.11 -72.80
CA TYR A 515 -11.51 -5.28 -73.57
C TYR A 515 -10.03 -5.33 -73.13
N LEU A 516 -9.31 -6.30 -73.71
CA LEU A 516 -7.93 -6.14 -74.16
C LEU A 516 -7.88 -6.35 -75.68
N PRO A 517 -7.18 -5.49 -76.44
CA PRO A 517 -6.54 -5.88 -77.67
C PRO A 517 -5.07 -6.23 -77.45
N GLU A 518 -4.65 -7.26 -78.16
CA GLU A 518 -3.27 -7.68 -78.42
C GLU A 518 -2.44 -6.52 -79.01
N ASP A 519 -1.17 -6.39 -78.61
CA ASP A 519 -0.03 -6.63 -79.52
C ASP A 519 1.32 -6.14 -78.96
N SER A 520 2.35 -6.86 -79.39
CA SER A 520 3.75 -6.47 -79.56
C SER A 520 4.73 -6.53 -78.37
N GLU A 521 5.41 -7.68 -78.36
CA GLU A 521 6.82 -7.92 -78.06
C GLU A 521 7.76 -6.71 -78.24
N VAL A 522 8.80 -6.62 -77.39
CA VAL A 522 10.22 -6.52 -77.79
C VAL A 522 11.11 -6.55 -76.53
N GLU A 523 12.05 -7.49 -76.52
CA GLU A 523 13.18 -7.61 -75.60
C GLU A 523 14.19 -6.47 -75.76
N GLY A 524 14.92 -6.14 -74.70
CA GLY A 524 16.07 -5.23 -74.79
C GLY A 524 16.81 -5.06 -73.48
N GLU A 525 17.84 -5.87 -73.27
CA GLU A 525 18.91 -5.64 -72.29
C GLU A 525 19.77 -4.43 -72.71
N GLY A 526 20.33 -3.70 -71.73
CA GLY A 526 21.36 -2.70 -72.01
C GLY A 526 21.71 -1.79 -70.82
N GLU A 527 22.80 -2.11 -70.13
CA GLU A 527 23.56 -1.19 -69.27
C GLU A 527 24.09 0.02 -70.05
N GLY A 528 24.21 1.18 -69.40
CA GLY A 528 24.94 2.33 -69.97
C GLY A 528 24.77 3.66 -69.24
N ASP A 529 25.58 3.85 -68.21
CA ASP A 529 26.34 5.05 -67.80
C ASP A 529 25.79 6.50 -67.98
N ARG A 530 25.93 7.28 -66.88
CA ARG A 530 26.16 8.74 -66.75
C ARG A 530 25.03 9.74 -67.06
N ASP A 531 24.61 10.52 -66.06
CA ASP A 531 25.21 11.84 -65.80
C ASP A 531 24.71 12.52 -64.50
N GLU A 532 25.69 13.19 -63.89
CA GLU A 532 25.70 14.33 -62.96
C GLU A 532 24.37 14.95 -62.45
N LEU A 533 24.33 15.23 -61.14
CA LEU A 533 24.15 16.61 -60.63
C LEU A 533 24.57 16.68 -59.14
N ASN A 534 25.63 17.46 -58.89
CA ASN A 534 26.01 17.98 -57.59
C ASN A 534 24.92 18.95 -57.07
N ASP A 535 24.75 19.08 -55.75
CA ASP A 535 25.38 20.18 -55.00
C ASP A 535 24.67 20.53 -53.66
N THR A 536 25.50 20.97 -52.71
CA THR A 536 25.28 22.00 -51.68
C THR A 536 24.17 21.88 -50.62
N PHE A 537 24.53 21.39 -49.42
CA PHE A 537 24.79 22.22 -48.22
C PHE A 537 24.68 21.40 -46.91
N ARG A 538 25.85 21.04 -46.38
CA ARG A 538 26.07 20.86 -44.93
C ARG A 538 26.43 22.22 -44.34
N GLY A 539 25.91 22.54 -43.16
CA GLY A 539 26.38 23.68 -42.37
C GLY A 539 25.87 23.69 -40.93
N LYS A 540 26.74 23.30 -40.00
CA LYS A 540 26.61 23.39 -38.53
C LYS A 540 26.78 24.82 -38.00
N GLY A 541 26.24 25.09 -36.80
CA GLY A 541 26.75 26.09 -35.84
C GLY A 541 25.69 26.48 -34.78
N THR A 542 25.74 25.99 -33.53
CA THR A 542 26.41 26.53 -32.31
C THR A 542 25.77 27.76 -31.64
N ALA A 543 25.28 27.50 -30.42
CA ALA A 543 25.15 28.30 -29.19
C ALA A 543 25.25 29.85 -29.20
N GLY A 544 24.29 30.49 -28.53
CA GLY A 544 24.37 31.87 -28.06
C GLY A 544 23.20 32.26 -27.15
N THR A 545 23.52 32.48 -25.87
CA THR A 545 22.69 33.04 -24.78
C THR A 545 22.12 34.43 -25.13
N ILE A 546 20.89 34.74 -24.69
CA ILE A 546 20.44 36.02 -24.09
C ILE A 546 18.99 35.84 -23.62
N GLY A 547 18.71 36.30 -22.39
CA GLY A 547 17.41 36.18 -21.76
C GLY A 547 16.44 37.30 -22.13
N SER A 548 15.18 37.07 -21.77
CA SER A 548 14.19 38.11 -21.52
C SER A 548 13.08 37.52 -20.64
N PHE A 549 12.89 38.17 -19.49
CA PHE A 549 11.62 38.16 -18.76
C PHE A 549 10.55 38.82 -19.63
N GLU A 550 9.30 38.40 -19.51
CA GLU A 550 8.16 39.33 -19.41
C GLU A 550 6.87 38.61 -18.97
N TYR A 551 6.25 39.24 -17.96
CA TYR A 551 4.91 39.14 -17.34
C TYR A 551 4.17 37.81 -17.16
#